data_AF-A0A3N5TEQ7-F1
#
_entry.id   AF-A0A3N5TEQ7-F1
#
_cell.length_a   1.000
_cell.length_b   1.000
_cell.length_c   1.000
_cell.angle_alpha   90.00
_cell.angle_beta   90.00
_cell.angle_gamma   90.00
#
_symmetry.space_group_name_H-M   'P 1'
#
loop_
_entity.id
_entity.type
_entity.pdbx_description
1 polymer ?
#
loop_
_entity_poly.entity_id
_entity_poly.type
_entity_poly.pdbx_seq_one_letter_code
_entity_poly.pdbx_strand_id
1 'polypeptide(L)' 'MAVLVALPFIISAPLASEILIWGIFGLGFNLLLGYTGVLSFGHAAYFGLGAYSAGLAFRYWKASIWTGLLLGVVA' A
#
# COMPACT_ATOMS: atom_id res chain seq x y z
N MET A 1 -20.40 -1.53 -6.38
CA MET A 1 -19.49 -0.74 -7.24
C MET A 1 -20.07 0.62 -7.62
N ALA A 2 -21.29 0.70 -8.16
CA ALA A 2 -21.91 1.98 -8.54
C ALA A 2 -22.04 2.99 -7.39
N VAL A 3 -22.30 2.53 -6.16
CA VAL A 3 -22.44 3.40 -4.97
C VAL A 3 -21.10 4.05 -4.55
N LEU A 4 -19.97 3.36 -4.73
CA LEU A 4 -18.64 3.87 -4.37
C LEU A 4 -18.17 5.01 -5.30
N VAL A 5 -18.61 5.00 -6.56
CA VAL A 5 -18.27 6.04 -7.54
C VAL A 5 -18.99 7.37 -7.25
N ALA A 6 -20.18 7.32 -6.62
CA ALA A 6 -20.97 8.49 -6.27
C ALA A 6 -20.57 9.11 -4.91
N LEU A 7 -19.89 8.37 -4.04
CA LEU A 7 -19.46 8.80 -2.71
C LEU A 7 -18.59 10.08 -2.66
N PRO A 8 -17.62 10.36 -3.55
CA PRO A 8 -16.83 11.59 -3.49
C PRO A 8 -17.63 12.89 -3.69
N PHE A 9 -18.90 12.80 -4.13
CA PHE A 9 -19.79 13.95 -4.27
C PHE A 9 -20.60 14.25 -3.00
N ILE A 10 -20.61 13.33 -2.01
CA ILE A 10 -21.41 13.44 -0.78
C ILE A 10 -20.51 13.66 0.45
N ILE A 11 -19.27 13.16 0.43
CA ILE A 11 -18.31 13.25 1.55
C ILE A 11 -17.02 13.95 1.13
N SER A 12 -16.26 14.43 2.11
CA SER A 12 -14.97 15.09 1.91
C SER A 12 -14.01 14.23 1.08
N ALA A 13 -13.32 14.85 0.13
CA ALA A 13 -12.43 14.17 -0.83
C ALA A 13 -11.38 13.23 -0.20
N PRO A 14 -10.77 13.54 0.97
CA PRO A 14 -9.84 12.62 1.62
C PRO A 14 -10.53 11.34 2.10
N LEU A 15 -11.70 11.47 2.73
CA LEU A 15 -12.46 10.35 3.26
C LEU A 15 -13.00 9.46 2.15
N ALA A 16 -13.48 10.06 1.06
CA ALA A 16 -13.93 9.31 -0.12
C ALA A 16 -12.77 8.53 -0.78
N SER A 17 -11.58 9.13 -0.85
CA SER A 17 -10.38 8.46 -1.38
C SER A 17 -9.99 7.27 -0.52
N GLU A 18 -10.02 7.41 0.79
CA GLU A 18 -9.67 6.35 1.73
C GLU A 18 -10.66 5.17 1.64
N ILE A 19 -11.97 5.45 1.56
CA ILE A 19 -13.01 4.43 1.35
C ILE A 19 -12.80 3.70 0.01
N LEU A 20 -12.44 4.41 -1.05
CA LEU A 20 -12.17 3.80 -2.35
C LEU A 20 -10.92 2.91 -2.35
N ILE A 21 -9.84 3.36 -1.70
CA ILE A 21 -8.60 2.57 -1.55
C ILE A 21 -8.89 1.26 -0.81
N TRP A 22 -9.56 1.33 0.34
CA TRP A 22 -9.91 0.14 1.13
C TRP A 22 -10.92 -0.75 0.41
N GLY A 23 -11.88 -0.17 -0.32
CA GLY A 23 -12.86 -0.91 -1.11
C GLY A 23 -12.22 -1.74 -2.23
N ILE A 24 -11.31 -1.14 -3.01
CA ILE A 24 -10.59 -1.84 -4.08
C ILE A 24 -9.66 -2.91 -3.48
N PHE A 25 -8.98 -2.61 -2.38
CA PHE A 25 -8.13 -3.56 -1.66
C PHE A 25 -8.91 -4.81 -1.23
N GLY A 26 -10.05 -4.63 -0.54
CA GLY A 26 -10.86 -5.74 -0.06
C GLY A 26 -11.43 -6.62 -1.18
N LEU A 27 -11.77 -6.03 -2.33
CA LEU A 27 -12.26 -6.78 -3.49
C LEU A 27 -11.17 -7.63 -4.15
N GLY A 28 -9.98 -7.05 -4.35
CA GLY A 28 -8.83 -7.79 -4.85
C GLY A 28 -8.46 -8.95 -3.91
N PHE A 29 -8.53 -8.70 -2.61
CA PHE A 29 -8.33 -9.71 -1.57
C PHE A 29 -9.35 -10.85 -1.66
N ASN A 30 -10.64 -10.53 -1.79
CA ASN A 30 -11.70 -11.53 -1.93
C ASN A 30 -11.57 -12.32 -3.25
N LEU A 31 -11.15 -11.67 -4.34
CA LEU A 31 -10.91 -12.34 -5.62
C LEU A 31 -9.76 -13.35 -5.51
N LEU A 32 -8.61 -12.92 -5.00
CA LEU A 32 -7.42 -13.77 -4.92
C LEU A 32 -7.57 -14.84 -3.83
N LEU A 33 -7.88 -14.45 -2.58
CA LEU A 33 -7.98 -15.40 -1.48
C LEU A 33 -9.27 -16.23 -1.55
N GLY A 34 -10.39 -15.62 -1.93
CA GLY A 34 -11.71 -16.26 -1.91
C GLY A 34 -12.00 -17.15 -3.13
N TYR A 35 -11.56 -16.78 -4.34
CA TYR A 35 -11.80 -17.58 -5.54
C TYR A 35 -10.62 -18.44 -5.95
N THR A 36 -9.39 -17.94 -5.83
CA THR A 36 -8.20 -18.69 -6.26
C THR A 36 -7.52 -19.45 -5.13
N GLY A 37 -7.81 -19.10 -3.87
CA GLY A 37 -7.19 -19.71 -2.68
C GLY A 37 -5.70 -19.39 -2.51
N VAL A 38 -5.10 -18.68 -3.47
CA VAL A 38 -3.69 -18.31 -3.49
C VAL A 38 -3.56 -16.80 -3.45
N LEU A 39 -3.00 -16.28 -2.37
CA LEU A 39 -2.69 -14.86 -2.22
C LEU A 39 -1.24 -14.71 -1.78
N SER A 40 -0.39 -14.26 -2.70
CA SER A 40 1.03 -14.03 -2.43
C SER A 40 1.23 -12.62 -1.87
N PHE A 41 1.30 -12.51 -0.54
CA PHE A 41 1.70 -11.26 0.12
C PHE A 41 3.21 -11.03 0.12
N GLY A 42 4.01 -12.09 -0.04
CA GLY A 42 5.45 -12.04 0.24
C GLY A 42 6.17 -10.93 -0.53
N HIS A 43 6.11 -10.94 -1.86
CA HIS A 43 6.84 -9.97 -2.68
C HIS A 43 6.40 -8.52 -2.43
N ALA A 44 5.09 -8.27 -2.31
CA ALA A 44 4.57 -6.94 -2.04
C ALA A 44 4.93 -6.45 -0.63
N ALA A 45 4.89 -7.34 0.37
CA ALA A 45 5.27 -7.03 1.74
C ALA A 45 6.77 -6.75 1.88
N TYR A 46 7.64 -7.57 1.27
CA TYR A 46 9.09 -7.35 1.26
C TYR A 46 9.46 -6.05 0.54
N PHE A 47 8.84 -5.77 -0.61
CA PHE A 47 9.05 -4.50 -1.31
C PHE A 47 8.60 -3.29 -0.49
N GLY A 48 7.44 -3.39 0.16
CA GLY A 48 6.92 -2.35 1.06
C GLY A 48 7.84 -2.09 2.26
N LEU A 49 8.33 -3.15 2.91
CA LEU A 49 9.27 -3.06 4.04
C LEU A 49 10.60 -2.40 3.63
N GLY A 50 11.17 -2.82 2.49
CA GLY A 50 12.40 -2.23 1.96
C GLY A 50 12.23 -0.75 1.58
N ALA A 51 11.12 -0.40 0.92
CA ALA A 51 10.84 0.99 0.56
C ALA A 51 10.57 1.87 1.80
N TYR A 52 9.85 1.33 2.80
CA TYR A 52 9.54 2.06 4.03
C TYR A 52 10.77 2.31 4.89
N SER A 53 11.63 1.31 5.07
CA SER A 53 12.89 1.45 5.81
C SER A 53 13.85 2.44 5.13
N ALA A 54 13.96 2.40 3.79
CA ALA A 54 14.72 3.38 3.03
C ALA A 54 14.15 4.81 3.18
N GLY A 55 12.83 4.97 3.09
CA GLY A 55 12.14 6.24 3.31
C GLY A 55 12.33 6.79 4.72
N LEU A 56 12.32 5.92 5.74
CA LEU A 56 12.57 6.28 7.12
C LEU A 56 14.02 6.77 7.32
N ALA A 57 14.98 6.08 6.71
CA ALA A 57 16.38 6.49 6.71
C ALA A 57 16.60 7.87 6.06
N PHE A 58 15.92 8.15 4.96
CA PHE A 58 15.96 9.48 4.33
C PHE A 58 15.32 10.56 5.20
N ARG A 59 14.18 10.25 5.84
CA ARG A 59 13.42 11.22 6.63
C ARG A 59 14.12 11.59 7.93
N TYR A 60 14.66 10.61 8.66
CA TYR A 60 15.18 10.81 10.02
C TYR A 60 16.70 10.90 10.08
N TRP A 61 17.41 10.16 9.23
CA TRP A 61 18.88 10.09 9.29
C TRP A 61 19.57 10.94 8.22
N LYS A 62 18.80 11.63 7.36
CA LYS A 62 19.33 12.32 6.17
C LYS A 62 20.32 11.43 5.40
N ALA A 63 20.01 10.14 5.35
CA ALA A 63 20.87 9.12 4.79
C ALA A 63 21.15 9.43 3.31
N SER A 64 22.39 9.20 2.88
CA SER A 64 22.75 9.22 1.45
C SER A 64 21.93 8.17 0.70
N ILE A 65 21.68 8.39 -0.59
CA ILE A 65 20.87 7.47 -1.41
C ILE A 65 21.39 6.03 -1.33
N TRP A 66 22.71 5.86 -1.23
CA TRP A 66 23.38 4.57 -1.11
C TRP A 66 23.10 3.88 0.24
N THR A 67 23.09 4.62 1.35
CA THR A 67 22.84 4.04 2.68
C THR A 67 21.36 3.76 2.89
N GLY A 68 20.46 4.57 2.34
CA GLY A 68 19.02 4.28 2.31
C GLY A 68 18.70 3.04 1.47
N LEU A 69 19.37 2.86 0.33
CA LEU A 69 19.19 1.67 -0.51
C LEU A 69 19.69 0.40 0.20
N LEU A 70 20.86 0.44 0.84
CA LEU A 70 21.39 -0.69 1.60
C LEU A 70 20.46 -1.08 2.76
N LEU A 71 19.91 -0.10 3.48
CA LEU A 71 18.92 -0.35 4.53
C LEU A 71 17.65 -1.01 3.96
N GLY A 72 17.18 -0.57 2.80
CA GLY A 72 16.02 -1.16 2.12
C GLY A 72 16.25 -2.60 1.62
N VAL A 73 17.51 -2.99 1.35
CA VAL A 73 17.86 -4.37 0.94
C VAL A 73 17.98 -5.31 2.14
N VAL A 74 18.36 -4.78 3.32
CA VAL A 74 18.54 -5.57 4.55
C VAL A 74 17.24 -5.74 5.34
N ALA A 75 16.28 -4.83 5.18
CA ALA A 75 14.98 -4.85 5.86
C ALA A 75 14.01 -5.89 5.28
#